data_AF-A0A858BVA9-F1
#
_entry.id   AF-A0A858BVA9-F1
#
_cell.length_a   1.000
_cell.length_b   1.000
_cell.length_c   1.000
_cell.angle_alpha   90.00
_cell.angle_beta   90.00
_cell.angle_gamma   90.00
#
_symmetry.space_group_name_H-M   'P 1'
#
loop_
_entity.id
_entity.type
_entity.pdbx_description
1 polymer ?
#
loop_
_entity_poly.entity_id
_entity_poly.type
_entity_poly.pdbx_seq_one_letter_code
_entity_poly.pdbx_strand_id
1 'polypeptide(L)'
;MDKSEAVLKLLLEAVQSSIAGQAQQESNEIPVGVSNRHIHLSQSDLNSLFGEGCQLTKMKELSQPGQYACKETVTICGPKGAIEKVRVLGPVRSKTQVEVLTGDCFKLGVPAQARLSGELTGTPGITIIGPKGSVQTTEGLIVAQRHIHMTPADAQRFGVADGQTVSIKAGGPKGGIYSNVAVRANDASALECHLDTEEANAMGLGSSAKITIVK
;
A
#
# COMPACT_ATOMS: atom_id res chain seq x y z
N MET A 1 39.23 -17.49 42.89
CA MET A 1 38.91 -16.82 41.61
C MET A 1 40.08 -15.95 41.24
N ASP A 2 40.68 -16.24 40.10
CA ASP A 2 41.86 -15.53 39.60
C ASP A 2 41.49 -14.08 39.27
N LYS A 3 42.32 -13.10 39.66
CA LYS A 3 42.02 -11.68 39.46
C LYS A 3 41.80 -11.36 37.98
N SER A 4 42.48 -12.10 37.10
CA SER A 4 42.34 -12.03 35.64
C SER A 4 40.93 -12.43 35.17
N GLU A 5 40.33 -13.42 35.81
CA GLU A 5 39.00 -13.94 35.48
C GLU A 5 37.88 -12.97 35.88
N ALA A 6 38.06 -12.28 37.00
CA ALA A 6 37.14 -11.23 37.46
C ALA A 6 37.16 -9.99 36.53
N VAL A 7 38.35 -9.60 36.04
CA VAL A 7 38.48 -8.49 35.08
C VAL A 7 37.86 -8.86 33.73
N LEU A 8 38.07 -10.08 33.25
CA LEU A 8 37.49 -10.56 32.00
C LEU A 8 35.95 -10.59 32.06
N LYS A 9 35.38 -11.01 33.19
CA LYS A 9 33.94 -11.01 33.41
C LYS A 9 33.34 -9.60 33.40
N LEU A 10 33.97 -8.66 34.10
CA LEU A 10 33.56 -7.25 34.09
C LEU A 10 33.65 -6.62 32.69
N LEU A 11 34.67 -6.98 31.93
CA LEU A 11 34.84 -6.49 30.56
C LEU A 11 33.75 -7.05 29.63
N LEU A 12 33.42 -8.34 29.77
CA LEU A 12 32.33 -8.98 29.03
C LEU A 12 30.97 -8.39 29.38
N GLU A 13 30.69 -8.15 30.66
CA GLU A 13 29.45 -7.50 31.11
C GLU A 13 29.35 -6.06 30.58
N ALA A 14 30.44 -5.29 30.58
CA ALA A 14 30.47 -3.93 30.02
C ALA A 14 30.27 -3.92 28.49
N VAL A 15 30.85 -4.88 27.78
CA VAL A 15 30.65 -5.05 26.33
C VAL A 15 29.23 -5.51 26.01
N GLN A 16 28.66 -6.44 26.79
CA GLN A 16 27.27 -6.85 26.64
C GLN A 16 26.31 -5.70 26.94
N SER A 17 26.61 -4.89 27.96
CA SER A 17 25.83 -3.70 28.31
C SER A 17 25.95 -2.59 27.27
N SER A 18 27.09 -2.45 26.60
CA SER A 18 27.27 -1.47 25.52
C SER A 18 26.63 -1.95 24.20
N ILE A 19 26.62 -3.26 23.94
CA ILE A 19 25.89 -3.86 22.82
C ILE A 19 24.37 -3.81 23.07
N ALA A 20 23.92 -4.05 24.30
CA ALA A 20 22.51 -3.92 24.69
C ALA A 20 22.05 -2.46 24.83
N GLY A 21 22.99 -1.55 25.16
CA GLY A 21 22.78 -0.11 25.34
C GLY A 21 22.98 0.71 24.06
N GLN A 22 23.53 0.13 23.00
CA GLN A 22 23.25 0.57 21.65
C GLN A 22 21.79 0.19 21.38
N ALA A 23 20.87 1.09 21.78
CA ALA A 23 19.54 1.11 21.19
C ALA A 23 19.75 0.94 19.69
N GLN A 24 19.31 -0.21 19.17
CA GLN A 24 19.33 -0.52 17.76
C GLN A 24 18.69 0.68 17.09
N GLN A 25 19.50 1.54 16.47
CA GLN A 25 19.04 2.83 15.99
C GLN A 25 17.99 2.50 14.94
N GLU A 26 16.71 2.66 15.30
CA GLU A 26 15.64 2.18 14.46
C GLU A 26 15.78 2.87 13.11
N SER A 27 15.86 2.06 12.06
CA SER A 27 16.16 2.56 10.72
C SER A 27 15.13 3.63 10.35
N ASN A 28 15.59 4.79 9.87
CA ASN A 28 14.71 5.84 9.32
C ASN A 28 14.16 5.46 7.93
N GLU A 29 14.33 4.21 7.53
CA GLU A 29 13.86 3.66 6.28
C GLU A 29 12.44 3.08 6.41
N ILE A 30 11.64 3.28 5.38
CA ILE A 30 10.27 2.79 5.28
C ILE A 30 10.21 1.83 4.08
N PRO A 31 9.69 0.60 4.24
CA PRO A 31 9.57 -0.34 3.13
C PRO A 31 8.56 0.17 2.09
N VAL A 32 8.77 -0.19 0.83
CA VAL A 32 7.89 0.20 -0.28
C VAL A 32 7.00 -0.97 -0.68
N GLY A 33 5.68 -0.74 -0.64
CA GLY A 33 4.66 -1.59 -1.23
C GLY A 33 4.29 -1.09 -2.62
N VAL A 34 4.50 -1.92 -3.65
CA VAL A 34 4.14 -1.56 -5.03
C VAL A 34 2.79 -2.15 -5.39
N SER A 35 1.84 -1.27 -5.71
CA SER A 35 0.49 -1.64 -6.11
C SER A 35 0.34 -1.66 -7.62
N ASN A 36 -0.22 -2.75 -8.14
CA ASN A 36 -0.76 -2.79 -9.50
C ASN A 36 -2.26 -2.48 -9.44
N ARG A 37 -2.88 -2.31 -10.60
CA ARG A 37 -4.33 -2.14 -10.71
C ARG A 37 -5.10 -3.26 -10.00
N HIS A 38 -6.09 -2.89 -9.21
CA HIS A 38 -6.86 -3.83 -8.39
C HIS A 38 -8.22 -3.24 -8.01
N ILE A 39 -9.06 -4.08 -7.41
CA ILE A 39 -10.40 -3.70 -6.98
C ILE A 39 -10.68 -4.21 -5.55
N HIS A 40 -11.32 -3.36 -4.75
CA HIS A 40 -11.99 -3.73 -3.51
C HIS A 40 -13.49 -3.77 -3.80
N LEU A 41 -14.20 -4.80 -3.34
CA LEU A 41 -15.62 -4.99 -3.64
C LEU A 41 -16.50 -4.75 -2.42
N SER A 42 -17.68 -4.19 -2.66
CA SER A 42 -18.81 -4.28 -1.74
C SER A 42 -19.37 -5.71 -1.71
N GLN A 43 -20.06 -6.08 -0.63
CA GLN A 43 -20.73 -7.40 -0.57
C GLN A 43 -21.80 -7.55 -1.67
N SER A 44 -22.52 -6.47 -1.98
CA SER A 44 -23.54 -6.46 -3.04
C SER A 44 -22.89 -6.75 -4.40
N ASP A 45 -21.79 -6.05 -4.72
CA ASP A 45 -21.14 -6.22 -6.00
C ASP A 45 -20.41 -7.56 -6.10
N LEU A 46 -19.85 -8.08 -4.98
CA LEU A 46 -19.32 -9.43 -4.94
C LEU A 46 -20.40 -10.45 -5.35
N ASN A 47 -21.60 -10.34 -4.77
CA ASN A 47 -22.71 -11.23 -5.10
C ASN A 47 -23.13 -11.09 -6.57
N SER A 48 -23.23 -9.87 -7.10
CA SER A 48 -23.60 -9.65 -8.51
C SER A 48 -22.55 -10.18 -9.50
N LEU A 49 -21.27 -10.05 -9.17
CA LEU A 49 -20.16 -10.43 -10.05
C LEU A 49 -19.82 -11.92 -9.98
N PHE A 50 -19.93 -12.53 -8.81
CA PHE A 50 -19.47 -13.90 -8.54
C PHE A 50 -20.56 -14.87 -8.08
N GLY A 51 -21.79 -14.38 -7.84
CA GLY A 51 -22.94 -15.16 -7.38
C GLY A 51 -23.21 -14.99 -5.88
N GLU A 52 -24.47 -15.16 -5.49
CA GLU A 52 -24.87 -15.09 -4.08
C GLU A 52 -24.13 -16.13 -3.22
N GLY A 53 -23.73 -15.72 -2.01
CA GLY A 53 -23.00 -16.58 -1.07
C GLY A 53 -21.54 -16.82 -1.43
N CYS A 54 -21.02 -16.20 -2.51
CA CYS A 54 -19.60 -16.27 -2.84
C CYS A 54 -18.73 -15.73 -1.68
N GLN A 55 -17.66 -16.45 -1.38
CA GLN A 55 -16.64 -16.05 -0.42
C GLN A 55 -15.32 -15.84 -1.17
N LEU A 56 -14.62 -14.75 -0.86
CA LEU A 56 -13.32 -14.45 -1.46
C LEU A 56 -12.28 -15.50 -1.08
N THR A 57 -11.54 -16.00 -2.06
CA THR A 57 -10.51 -17.02 -1.81
C THR A 57 -9.16 -16.34 -1.60
N LYS A 58 -8.70 -16.27 -0.36
CA LYS A 58 -7.37 -15.74 0.00
C LYS A 58 -6.26 -16.46 -0.78
N MET A 59 -5.44 -15.69 -1.49
CA MET A 59 -4.28 -16.16 -2.24
C MET A 59 -2.97 -15.79 -1.54
N LYS A 60 -2.85 -14.54 -1.06
CA LYS A 60 -1.63 -14.02 -0.45
C LYS A 60 -1.95 -12.89 0.53
N GLU A 61 -1.34 -12.90 1.71
CA GLU A 61 -1.39 -11.76 2.64
C GLU A 61 -0.65 -10.55 2.08
N LEU A 62 -1.20 -9.37 2.34
CA LEU A 62 -0.52 -8.11 2.12
C LEU A 62 0.17 -7.65 3.41
N SER A 63 1.01 -6.63 3.27
CA SER A 63 1.71 -5.95 4.35
C SER A 63 0.76 -5.38 5.41
N GLN A 64 -0.33 -4.77 4.96
CA GLN A 64 -1.33 -4.17 5.83
C GLN A 64 -2.15 -5.26 6.55
N PRO A 65 -2.25 -5.21 7.90
CA PRO A 65 -2.91 -6.23 8.69
C PRO A 65 -4.33 -6.57 8.21
N GLY A 66 -4.57 -7.86 7.99
CA GLY A 66 -5.87 -8.39 7.56
C GLY A 66 -6.23 -8.15 6.10
N GLN A 67 -5.40 -7.46 5.31
CA GLN A 67 -5.61 -7.29 3.87
C GLN A 67 -4.97 -8.44 3.09
N TYR A 68 -5.62 -8.88 2.02
CA TYR A 68 -5.13 -10.00 1.20
C TYR A 68 -5.49 -9.86 -0.27
N ALA A 69 -4.61 -10.37 -1.13
CA ALA A 69 -4.95 -10.62 -2.53
C ALA A 69 -5.77 -11.91 -2.66
N CYS A 70 -6.83 -11.87 -3.45
CA CYS A 70 -7.74 -12.99 -3.67
C CYS A 70 -7.37 -13.74 -4.96
N LYS A 71 -7.82 -14.98 -5.15
CA LYS A 71 -7.67 -15.71 -6.43
C LYS A 71 -8.53 -15.11 -7.53
N GLU A 72 -9.65 -14.52 -7.13
CA GLU A 72 -10.62 -13.87 -7.99
C GLU A 72 -10.02 -12.68 -8.73
N THR A 73 -10.45 -12.53 -9.98
CA THR A 73 -10.17 -11.38 -10.82
C THR A 73 -11.43 -10.96 -11.57
N VAL A 74 -11.46 -9.71 -12.00
CA VAL A 74 -12.52 -9.15 -12.83
C VAL A 74 -11.93 -8.54 -14.10
N THR A 75 -12.80 -8.23 -15.05
CA THR A 75 -12.49 -7.34 -16.17
C THR A 75 -13.15 -6.00 -15.91
N ILE A 76 -12.39 -4.91 -16.07
CA ILE A 76 -12.96 -3.55 -16.05
C ILE A 76 -13.04 -3.02 -17.48
N CYS A 77 -14.15 -2.38 -17.84
CA CYS A 77 -14.41 -1.88 -19.18
C CYS A 77 -14.83 -0.41 -19.13
N GLY A 78 -14.17 0.41 -19.93
CA GLY A 78 -14.51 1.81 -20.16
C GLY A 78 -14.84 2.06 -21.63
N PRO A 79 -15.20 3.30 -22.01
CA PRO A 79 -15.67 3.62 -23.35
C PRO A 79 -14.70 3.27 -24.49
N LYS A 80 -13.38 3.24 -24.22
CA LYS A 80 -12.35 2.97 -25.24
C LYS A 80 -11.81 1.55 -25.22
N GLY A 81 -12.01 0.79 -24.15
CA GLY A 81 -11.42 -0.53 -24.04
C GLY A 81 -11.59 -1.16 -22.66
N ALA A 82 -11.00 -2.35 -22.52
CA ALA A 82 -11.09 -3.16 -21.33
C ALA A 82 -9.72 -3.59 -20.81
N ILE A 83 -9.66 -3.84 -19.51
CA ILE A 83 -8.50 -4.41 -18.83
C ILE A 83 -8.97 -5.66 -18.09
N GLU A 84 -8.44 -6.80 -18.52
CA GLU A 84 -8.74 -8.11 -17.94
C GLU A 84 -7.82 -8.42 -16.76
N LYS A 85 -8.22 -9.42 -15.97
CA LYS A 85 -7.42 -9.98 -14.86
C LYS A 85 -7.05 -8.95 -13.79
N VAL A 86 -7.93 -7.97 -13.54
CA VAL A 86 -7.80 -7.02 -12.44
C VAL A 86 -8.01 -7.77 -11.13
N ARG A 87 -7.02 -7.69 -10.22
CA ARG A 87 -7.00 -8.47 -8.98
C ARG A 87 -8.03 -7.96 -7.99
N VAL A 88 -8.81 -8.85 -7.39
CA VAL A 88 -9.64 -8.53 -6.23
C VAL A 88 -8.78 -8.56 -4.96
N LEU A 89 -8.90 -7.52 -4.12
CA LEU A 89 -8.35 -7.49 -2.78
C LEU A 89 -9.47 -7.62 -1.75
N GLY A 90 -9.20 -8.39 -0.71
CA GLY A 90 -10.09 -8.62 0.41
C GLY A 90 -9.56 -8.02 1.72
N PRO A 91 -10.43 -7.94 2.75
CA PRO A 91 -11.83 -8.37 2.74
C PRO A 91 -12.75 -7.42 1.95
N VAL A 92 -14.01 -7.82 1.78
CA VAL A 92 -15.04 -6.93 1.24
C VAL A 92 -15.13 -5.64 2.08
N ARG A 93 -15.47 -4.54 1.42
CA ARG A 93 -15.60 -3.21 2.04
C ARG A 93 -17.05 -2.72 1.96
N SER A 94 -17.32 -1.57 2.56
CA SER A 94 -18.65 -0.93 2.47
C SER A 94 -18.97 -0.41 1.07
N LYS A 95 -17.95 -0.03 0.28
CA LYS A 95 -18.09 0.46 -1.08
C LYS A 95 -17.07 -0.21 -2.01
N THR A 96 -17.45 -0.38 -3.27
CA THR A 96 -16.54 -0.81 -4.32
C THR A 96 -15.61 0.33 -4.73
N GLN A 97 -14.33 0.01 -4.87
CA GLN A 97 -13.27 0.94 -5.25
C GLN A 97 -12.33 0.26 -6.24
N VAL A 98 -12.08 0.93 -7.36
CA VAL A 98 -11.19 0.47 -8.42
C VAL A 98 -9.98 1.38 -8.48
N GLU A 99 -8.81 0.83 -8.22
CA GLU A 99 -7.53 1.55 -8.28
C GLU A 99 -6.83 1.17 -9.59
N VAL A 100 -6.56 2.17 -10.43
CA VAL A 100 -5.92 2.01 -11.74
C VAL A 100 -4.66 2.86 -11.83
N LEU A 101 -3.81 2.56 -12.83
CA LEU A 101 -2.65 3.37 -13.15
C LEU A 101 -3.07 4.60 -14.00
N THR A 102 -2.23 5.62 -14.06
CA THR A 102 -2.49 6.79 -14.94
C THR A 102 -2.55 6.34 -16.41
N GLY A 103 -1.66 5.44 -16.83
CA GLY A 103 -1.68 4.83 -18.15
C GLY A 103 -2.98 4.08 -18.49
N ASP A 104 -3.61 3.46 -17.50
CA ASP A 104 -4.86 2.71 -17.69
C ASP A 104 -6.04 3.61 -18.08
N CYS A 105 -6.05 4.86 -17.59
CA CYS A 105 -7.09 5.84 -17.90
C CYS A 105 -7.18 6.10 -19.41
N PHE A 106 -6.05 6.12 -20.12
CA PHE A 106 -6.03 6.28 -21.58
C PHE A 106 -6.63 5.07 -22.30
N LYS A 107 -6.31 3.86 -21.84
CA LYS A 107 -6.80 2.60 -22.42
C LYS A 107 -8.31 2.43 -22.19
N LEU A 108 -8.78 2.74 -21.00
CA LEU A 108 -10.20 2.67 -20.64
C LEU A 108 -11.00 3.83 -21.25
N GLY A 109 -10.36 4.98 -21.48
CA GLY A 109 -11.04 6.18 -21.92
C GLY A 109 -11.84 6.86 -20.81
N VAL A 110 -11.41 6.68 -19.55
CA VAL A 110 -12.06 7.27 -18.37
C VAL A 110 -11.02 8.11 -17.62
N PRO A 111 -11.18 9.44 -17.54
CA PRO A 111 -10.22 10.30 -16.84
C PRO A 111 -10.44 10.22 -15.32
N ALA A 112 -9.68 9.35 -14.65
CA ALA A 112 -9.63 9.30 -13.19
C ALA A 112 -8.53 10.23 -12.64
N GLN A 113 -8.71 10.70 -11.40
CA GLN A 113 -7.76 11.57 -10.70
C GLN A 113 -7.09 10.82 -9.56
N ALA A 114 -5.92 11.31 -9.12
CA ALA A 114 -5.24 10.83 -7.93
C ALA A 114 -6.10 11.10 -6.69
N ARG A 115 -6.39 10.06 -5.91
CA ARG A 115 -7.19 10.14 -4.67
C ARG A 115 -6.64 9.19 -3.60
N LEU A 116 -6.88 9.52 -2.34
CA LEU A 116 -6.68 8.57 -1.26
C LEU A 116 -7.80 7.52 -1.24
N SER A 117 -7.44 6.30 -0.83
CA SER A 117 -8.38 5.19 -0.66
C SER A 117 -9.53 5.59 0.28
N GLY A 118 -10.78 5.52 -0.19
CA GLY A 118 -11.99 5.99 0.50
C GLY A 118 -12.55 7.33 -0.01
N GLU A 119 -11.78 8.15 -0.72
CA GLU A 119 -12.23 9.46 -1.25
C GLU A 119 -12.93 9.33 -2.60
N LEU A 120 -14.05 8.62 -2.61
CA LEU A 120 -14.73 8.18 -3.84
C LEU A 120 -15.76 9.17 -4.39
N THR A 121 -16.20 10.14 -3.59
CA THR A 121 -17.22 11.09 -4.04
C THR A 121 -16.73 11.91 -5.23
N GLY A 122 -17.59 12.01 -6.25
CA GLY A 122 -17.30 12.74 -7.49
C GLY A 122 -16.24 12.08 -8.38
N THR A 123 -15.85 10.83 -8.09
CA THR A 123 -14.98 10.04 -8.97
C THR A 123 -15.81 9.39 -10.08
N PRO A 124 -15.21 9.10 -11.25
CA PRO A 124 -15.92 8.40 -12.30
C PRO A 124 -16.27 6.96 -11.89
N GLY A 125 -17.28 6.40 -12.54
CA GLY A 125 -17.60 4.98 -12.49
C GLY A 125 -16.89 4.17 -13.59
N ILE A 126 -17.08 2.85 -13.56
CA ILE A 126 -16.56 1.92 -14.56
C ILE A 126 -17.47 0.68 -14.64
N THR A 127 -17.53 0.02 -15.80
CA THR A 127 -18.16 -1.30 -15.88
C THR A 127 -17.21 -2.35 -15.31
N ILE A 128 -17.69 -3.18 -14.40
CA ILE A 128 -16.97 -4.31 -13.82
C ILE A 128 -17.67 -5.59 -14.27
N ILE A 129 -16.92 -6.56 -14.78
CA ILE A 129 -17.43 -7.80 -15.34
C ILE A 129 -16.78 -8.96 -14.58
N GLY A 130 -17.63 -9.77 -13.92
CA GLY A 130 -17.26 -10.98 -13.22
C GLY A 130 -17.81 -12.22 -13.92
N PRO A 131 -17.53 -13.43 -13.40
CA PRO A 131 -17.94 -14.68 -14.01
C PRO A 131 -19.45 -14.94 -14.01
N LYS A 132 -20.23 -14.27 -13.15
CA LYS A 132 -21.68 -14.47 -13.01
C LYS A 132 -22.51 -13.25 -13.42
N GLY A 133 -21.88 -12.11 -13.68
CA GLY A 133 -22.60 -10.89 -14.00
C GLY A 133 -21.69 -9.69 -14.20
N SER A 134 -22.30 -8.52 -14.30
CA SER A 134 -21.59 -7.24 -14.43
C SER A 134 -22.28 -6.16 -13.61
N VAL A 135 -21.51 -5.17 -13.18
CA VAL A 135 -21.97 -4.00 -12.42
C VAL A 135 -21.44 -2.75 -13.12
N GLN A 136 -22.32 -1.79 -13.40
CA GLN A 136 -21.91 -0.44 -13.80
C GLN A 136 -21.87 0.44 -12.55
N THR A 137 -20.68 0.79 -12.07
CA THR A 137 -20.57 1.75 -10.96
C THR A 137 -20.81 3.17 -11.47
N THR A 138 -21.32 4.02 -10.59
CA THR A 138 -21.48 5.46 -10.84
C THR A 138 -20.31 6.29 -10.31
N GLU A 139 -19.62 5.77 -9.29
CA GLU A 139 -18.40 6.31 -8.69
C GLU A 139 -17.44 5.15 -8.35
N GLY A 140 -16.21 5.47 -7.94
CA GLY A 140 -15.27 4.52 -7.33
C GLY A 140 -13.99 4.25 -8.11
N LEU A 141 -13.82 4.78 -9.32
CA LEU A 141 -12.59 4.64 -10.11
C LEU A 141 -11.60 5.77 -9.80
N ILE A 142 -10.41 5.41 -9.30
CA ILE A 142 -9.36 6.36 -8.93
C ILE A 142 -7.99 5.93 -9.45
N VAL A 143 -7.10 6.90 -9.62
CA VAL A 143 -5.65 6.65 -9.59
C VAL A 143 -5.23 6.71 -8.12
N ALA A 144 -4.49 5.73 -7.63
CA ALA A 144 -4.10 5.71 -6.22
C ALA A 144 -3.09 6.83 -5.94
N GLN A 145 -3.43 7.74 -5.02
CA GLN A 145 -2.46 8.73 -4.54
C GLN A 145 -1.47 8.05 -3.59
N ARG A 146 -0.17 8.23 -3.83
CA ARG A 146 0.90 7.76 -2.93
C ARG A 146 0.71 8.20 -1.48
N HIS A 147 0.96 7.28 -0.56
CA HIS A 147 0.82 7.51 0.87
C HIS A 147 1.70 6.56 1.67
N ILE A 148 1.86 6.86 2.96
CA ILE A 148 2.56 6.01 3.92
C ILE A 148 1.56 5.58 4.97
N HIS A 149 1.36 4.28 5.10
CA HIS A 149 0.73 3.65 6.24
C HIS A 149 1.74 3.55 7.38
N MET A 150 1.33 3.86 8.60
CA MET A 150 2.16 3.71 9.80
C MET A 150 1.29 3.62 11.06
N THR A 151 1.85 3.13 12.17
CA THR A 151 1.18 3.22 13.47
C THR A 151 1.37 4.63 14.08
N PRO A 152 0.59 5.02 15.11
CA PRO A 152 0.86 6.26 15.83
C PRO A 152 2.26 6.30 16.47
N ALA A 153 2.79 5.15 16.91
CA ALA A 153 4.14 5.04 17.44
C ALA A 153 5.20 5.27 16.35
N ASP A 154 5.02 4.72 15.15
CA ASP A 154 5.87 5.03 14.01
C ASP A 154 5.79 6.52 13.64
N ALA A 155 4.59 7.11 13.61
CA ALA A 155 4.42 8.53 13.31
C ALA A 155 5.22 9.41 14.30
N GLN A 156 5.13 9.10 15.60
CA GLN A 156 5.96 9.74 16.62
C GLN A 156 7.45 9.54 16.36
N ARG A 157 7.89 8.32 16.01
CA ARG A 157 9.30 8.01 15.69
C ARG A 157 9.82 8.85 14.53
N PHE A 158 9.06 8.97 13.45
CA PHE A 158 9.44 9.76 12.28
C PHE A 158 9.22 11.27 12.48
N GLY A 159 8.56 11.66 13.58
CA GLY A 159 8.20 13.03 13.89
C GLY A 159 7.26 13.62 12.83
N VAL A 160 6.22 12.86 12.49
CA VAL A 160 5.12 13.22 11.59
C VAL A 160 3.77 12.92 12.26
N ALA A 161 2.68 13.43 11.69
CA ALA A 161 1.32 13.21 12.19
C ALA A 161 0.39 12.63 11.12
N ASP A 162 -0.72 12.02 11.53
CA ASP A 162 -1.79 11.62 10.62
C ASP A 162 -2.30 12.82 9.80
N GLY A 163 -2.56 12.60 8.52
CA GLY A 163 -2.99 13.64 7.58
C GLY A 163 -1.89 14.61 7.14
N GLN A 164 -0.67 14.51 7.69
CA GLN A 164 0.45 15.32 7.24
C GLN A 164 0.87 14.94 5.82
N THR A 165 1.29 15.94 5.05
CA THR A 165 1.94 15.73 3.75
C THR A 165 3.45 15.88 3.88
N VAL A 166 4.21 14.91 3.37
CA VAL A 166 5.68 14.86 3.42
C VAL A 166 6.29 14.65 2.04
N SER A 167 7.61 14.77 1.96
CA SER A 167 8.38 14.29 0.82
C SER A 167 9.09 12.98 1.17
N ILE A 168 9.30 12.12 0.19
CA ILE A 168 10.09 10.89 0.34
C ILE A 168 11.23 10.86 -0.66
N LYS A 169 12.37 10.31 -0.26
CA LYS A 169 13.55 10.13 -1.10
C LYS A 169 13.80 8.65 -1.38
N ALA A 170 13.96 8.36 -2.67
CA ALA A 170 14.42 7.10 -3.21
C ALA A 170 15.89 7.22 -3.64
N GLY A 171 16.68 6.18 -3.37
CA GLY A 171 18.07 6.06 -3.84
C GLY A 171 18.19 5.40 -5.22
N GLY A 172 19.42 5.04 -5.58
CA GLY A 172 19.72 4.31 -6.81
C GLY A 172 19.82 5.17 -8.08
N PRO A 173 20.09 4.56 -9.25
CA PRO A 173 20.36 5.29 -10.50
C PRO A 173 19.17 6.11 -11.04
N LYS A 174 17.94 5.70 -10.69
CA LYS A 174 16.71 6.43 -10.98
C LYS A 174 16.16 7.15 -9.74
N GLY A 175 16.99 7.31 -8.71
CA GLY A 175 16.60 7.93 -7.45
C GLY A 175 16.13 9.36 -7.62
N GLY A 176 15.37 9.84 -6.64
CA GLY A 176 14.72 11.14 -6.69
C GLY A 176 13.87 11.40 -5.46
N ILE A 177 13.10 12.48 -5.51
CA ILE A 177 12.19 12.88 -4.44
C ILE A 177 10.77 12.93 -4.98
N TYR A 178 9.85 12.23 -4.30
CA TYR A 178 8.42 12.46 -4.47
C TYR A 178 7.93 13.40 -3.37
N SER A 179 7.36 14.53 -3.77
CA SER A 179 6.60 15.42 -2.88
C SER A 179 5.14 14.96 -2.77
N ASN A 180 4.38 15.60 -1.88
CA ASN A 180 2.93 15.39 -1.74
C ASN A 180 2.55 13.94 -1.36
N VAL A 181 3.30 13.34 -0.44
CA VAL A 181 3.01 11.99 0.09
C VAL A 181 2.22 12.11 1.37
N ALA A 182 0.99 11.57 1.40
CA ALA A 182 0.14 11.63 2.58
C ALA A 182 0.60 10.63 3.64
N VAL A 183 0.58 11.03 4.91
CA VAL A 183 0.77 10.15 6.06
C VAL A 183 -0.59 9.69 6.56
N ARG A 184 -0.75 8.37 6.73
CA ARG A 184 -1.93 7.72 7.28
C ARG A 184 -1.53 6.92 8.51
N ALA A 185 -1.72 7.50 9.70
CA ALA A 185 -1.33 6.90 10.96
C ALA A 185 -2.55 6.38 11.74
N ASN A 186 -2.65 5.07 11.91
CA ASN A 186 -3.71 4.43 12.71
C ASN A 186 -3.26 3.08 13.27
N ASP A 187 -3.95 2.61 14.31
CA ASP A 187 -3.60 1.40 15.05
C ASP A 187 -3.73 0.09 14.24
N ALA A 188 -4.43 0.14 13.10
CA ALA A 188 -4.62 -1.01 12.22
C ALA A 188 -3.59 -1.08 11.08
N SER A 189 -2.67 -0.13 11.00
CA SER A 189 -1.68 -0.04 9.92
C SER A 189 -0.37 -0.74 10.26
N ALA A 190 0.31 -1.24 9.23
CA ALA A 190 1.73 -1.58 9.30
C ALA A 190 2.54 -0.53 8.52
N LEU A 191 3.77 -0.26 8.96
CA LEU A 191 4.64 0.70 8.29
C LEU A 191 4.94 0.29 6.84
N GLU A 192 4.43 1.04 5.86
CA GLU A 192 4.73 0.84 4.44
C GLU A 192 4.38 2.07 3.60
N CYS A 193 5.24 2.42 2.65
CA CYS A 193 4.96 3.43 1.63
C CYS A 193 4.34 2.76 0.40
N HIS A 194 3.09 3.11 0.10
CA HIS A 194 2.37 2.59 -1.06
C HIS A 194 2.60 3.51 -2.26
N LEU A 195 3.18 2.94 -3.32
CA LEU A 195 3.34 3.56 -4.63
C LEU A 195 2.66 2.68 -5.67
N ASP A 196 2.11 3.29 -6.72
CA ASP A 196 1.66 2.50 -7.86
C ASP A 196 2.84 1.98 -8.70
N THR A 197 2.55 1.10 -9.66
CA THR A 197 3.58 0.47 -10.51
C THR A 197 4.31 1.49 -11.40
N GLU A 198 3.65 2.54 -11.87
CA GLU A 198 4.28 3.58 -12.69
C GLU A 198 5.21 4.45 -11.85
N GLU A 199 4.79 4.84 -10.64
CA GLU A 199 5.60 5.58 -9.68
C GLU A 199 6.83 4.80 -9.23
N ALA A 200 6.66 3.51 -8.92
CA ALA A 200 7.78 2.64 -8.53
C ALA A 200 8.78 2.48 -9.69
N ASN A 201 8.29 2.18 -10.89
CA ASN A 201 9.14 2.04 -12.09
C ASN A 201 9.87 3.34 -12.44
N ALA A 202 9.23 4.50 -12.27
CA ALA A 202 9.84 5.80 -12.53
C ALA A 202 11.08 6.03 -11.65
N MET A 203 11.07 5.57 -10.39
CA MET A 203 12.22 5.66 -9.47
C MET A 203 13.10 4.39 -9.41
N GLY A 204 12.78 3.37 -10.22
CA GLY A 204 13.52 2.10 -10.22
C GLY A 204 13.36 1.28 -8.93
N LEU A 205 12.22 1.39 -8.27
CA LEU A 205 11.91 0.72 -7.00
C LEU A 205 11.26 -0.64 -7.25
N GLY A 206 11.66 -1.63 -6.45
CA GLY A 206 11.10 -2.98 -6.42
C GLY A 206 10.56 -3.35 -5.03
N SER A 207 10.17 -4.61 -4.87
CA SER A 207 9.52 -5.12 -3.65
C SER A 207 10.38 -5.15 -2.38
N SER A 208 11.70 -5.00 -2.50
CA SER A 208 12.63 -4.87 -1.37
C SER A 208 13.10 -3.44 -1.14
N ALA A 209 12.59 -2.49 -1.92
CA ALA A 209 13.02 -1.11 -1.85
C ALA A 209 12.58 -0.47 -0.53
N LYS A 210 13.40 0.49 -0.09
CA LYS A 210 13.11 1.33 1.06
C LYS A 210 13.31 2.79 0.68
N ILE A 211 12.54 3.65 1.33
CA ILE A 211 12.60 5.10 1.17
C ILE A 211 12.85 5.77 2.52
N THR A 212 13.18 7.05 2.50
CA THR A 212 13.28 7.88 3.71
C THR A 212 12.39 9.09 3.58
N ILE A 213 11.81 9.56 4.68
CA ILE A 213 11.09 10.84 4.70
C ILE A 213 12.11 11.97 4.64
N VAL A 214 11.85 12.97 3.79
CA VAL A 214 12.59 14.23 3.74
C VAL A 214 11.65 15.34 4.21
N LYS A 215 12.11 16.08 5.23
CA LYS A 215 11.42 17.25 5.77
C LYS A 215 11.83 18.50 5.01
#